data_AF-A0A2E0YY58-F1
#
_entry.id   AF-A0A2E0YY58-F1
#
_cell.length_a   1.000
_cell.length_b   1.000
_cell.length_c   1.000
_cell.angle_alpha   90.00
_cell.angle_beta   90.00
_cell.angle_gamma   90.00
#
_symmetry.space_group_name_H-M   'P 1'
#
loop_
_entity.id
_entity.type
_entity.pdbx_description
1 polymer ?
#
loop_
_entity_poly.entity_id
_entity_poly.type
_entity_poly.pdbx_seq_one_letter_code
_entity_poly.pdbx_strand_id
1 'polypeptide(L)'
;MRCPAAALRRAVLHGDGWYGVGHTLDGVAPVLQKLRDIAADRGRDFASLQITTACHTVDRDELRRREDLGVTRLVVTPWERGRDAVAGLQRLADAVLHRD
;
A
#
# COMPACT_ATOMS: atom_id res chain seq x y z
N MET A 1 -8.97 9.83 -5.19
CA MET A 1 -10.13 9.27 -4.45
C MET A 1 -10.01 9.65 -2.98
N ARG A 2 -11.08 10.09 -2.30
CA ARG A 2 -11.02 10.45 -0.87
C ARG A 2 -11.64 9.31 -0.06
N CYS A 3 -10.92 8.77 0.93
CA CYS A 3 -11.48 7.80 1.87
C CYS A 3 -12.29 8.55 2.96
N PRO A 4 -13.54 8.17 3.25
CA PRO A 4 -14.33 8.81 4.31
C PRO A 4 -13.67 8.67 5.68
N ALA A 5 -13.68 9.73 6.49
CA ALA A 5 -13.08 9.73 7.83
C ALA A 5 -13.64 8.63 8.74
N ALA A 6 -14.94 8.33 8.62
CA ALA A 6 -15.58 7.25 9.37
C ALA A 6 -15.00 5.86 9.04
N ALA A 7 -14.61 5.62 7.78
CA ALA A 7 -13.99 4.35 7.39
C ALA A 7 -12.58 4.20 7.96
N LEU A 8 -11.78 5.27 7.91
CA LEU A 8 -10.44 5.29 8.51
C LEU A 8 -10.50 5.07 10.03
N ARG A 9 -11.45 5.72 10.71
CA ARG A 9 -11.68 5.50 12.15
C ARG A 9 -12.00 4.04 12.45
N ARG A 10 -12.91 3.41 11.70
CA ARG A 10 -13.22 1.98 11.90
C ARG A 10 -12.01 1.07 11.69
N ALA A 11 -11.21 1.34 10.65
CA ALA A 11 -9.99 0.57 10.39
C ALA A 11 -9.02 0.63 11.58
N VAL A 12 -8.78 1.81 12.14
CA VAL A 12 -7.90 2.00 13.30
C VAL A 12 -8.48 1.45 14.60
N LEU A 13 -9.79 1.46 14.79
CA LEU A 13 -10.40 1.03 16.06
C LEU A 13 -10.69 -0.45 16.14
N HIS A 14 -10.96 -1.09 15.01
CA HIS A 14 -11.50 -2.44 14.99
C HIS A 14 -10.77 -3.39 14.03
N GLY A 15 -9.92 -2.87 13.15
CA GLY A 15 -9.18 -3.68 12.18
C GLY A 15 -7.71 -3.88 12.56
N ASP A 16 -7.07 -4.79 11.84
CA ASP A 16 -5.62 -5.03 11.90
C ASP A 16 -4.87 -4.41 10.71
N GLY A 17 -5.56 -3.54 9.96
CA GLY A 17 -4.99 -2.95 8.77
C GLY A 17 -5.99 -2.16 7.95
N TRP A 18 -5.48 -1.61 6.85
CA TRP A 18 -6.25 -0.85 5.88
C TRP A 18 -5.75 -1.15 4.47
N TYR A 19 -6.66 -1.40 3.54
CA TYR A 19 -6.34 -1.60 2.12
C TYR A 19 -6.82 -0.39 1.30
N GLY A 20 -5.85 0.44 0.87
CA GLY A 20 -6.04 1.59 0.00
C GLY A 20 -6.09 1.25 -1.48
N VAL A 21 -7.16 0.59 -1.93
CA VAL A 21 -7.36 0.27 -3.34
C VAL A 21 -7.46 1.54 -4.19
N GLY A 22 -6.76 1.58 -5.33
CA GLY A 22 -6.90 2.65 -6.33
C GLY A 22 -6.20 3.97 -6.01
N HIS A 23 -5.30 3.99 -5.02
CA HIS A 23 -4.47 5.16 -4.73
C HIS A 23 -3.13 5.10 -5.46
N THR A 24 -2.72 6.22 -6.06
CA THR A 24 -1.31 6.46 -6.41
C THR A 24 -0.48 6.67 -5.14
N LEU A 25 0.85 6.67 -5.27
CA LEU A 25 1.75 6.94 -4.16
C LEU A 25 1.44 8.30 -3.48
N ASP A 26 1.37 9.37 -4.27
CA ASP A 26 1.06 10.71 -3.78
C ASP A 26 -0.37 10.80 -3.22
N GLY A 27 -1.29 10.03 -3.80
CA GLY A 27 -2.68 9.98 -3.37
C GLY A 27 -2.91 9.21 -2.07
N VAL A 28 -2.00 8.33 -1.67
CA VAL A 28 -2.13 7.54 -0.43
C VAL A 28 -1.48 8.24 0.77
N ALA A 29 -0.40 9.01 0.56
CA ALA A 29 0.29 9.73 1.63
C ALA A 29 -0.64 10.53 2.58
N PRO A 30 -1.56 11.39 2.10
CA PRO A 30 -2.47 12.13 3.00
C PRO A 30 -3.52 11.24 3.70
N VAL A 31 -3.76 10.02 3.20
CA VAL A 31 -4.63 9.04 3.88
C VAL A 31 -3.87 8.34 5.00
N LEU A 32 -2.61 7.96 4.75
CA LEU A 32 -1.75 7.36 5.78
C LEU A 32 -1.51 8.32 6.94
N GLN A 33 -1.32 9.61 6.65
CA GLN A 33 -1.21 10.62 7.72
C GLN A 33 -2.45 10.63 8.62
N LYS A 34 -3.65 10.60 8.04
CA LYS A 34 -4.90 10.56 8.83
C LYS A 34 -5.01 9.29 9.67
N LEU A 35 -4.57 8.14 9.16
CA LEU A 35 -4.56 6.90 9.94
C LEU A 35 -3.57 7.01 11.11
N ARG A 36 -2.39 7.61 10.91
CA ARG A 36 -1.42 7.89 11.97
C ARG A 36 -2.02 8.80 13.04
N ASP A 37 -2.68 9.89 12.64
CA ASP A 37 -3.31 10.83 13.56
C ASP A 37 -4.39 10.13 14.41
N ILE A 38 -5.27 9.35 13.78
CA ILE A 38 -6.33 8.60 14.49
C ILE A 38 -5.72 7.54 15.42
N ALA A 39 -4.63 6.87 15.03
CA ALA A 39 -3.96 5.88 15.86
C ALA A 39 -3.34 6.54 17.10
N ALA A 40 -2.63 7.67 16.91
CA ALA A 40 -2.05 8.46 17.99
C ALA A 40 -3.11 8.96 18.99
N ASP A 41 -4.22 9.53 18.49
CA ASP A 41 -5.36 9.98 19.31
C ASP A 41 -5.96 8.88 20.18
N ARG A 42 -5.75 7.61 19.81
CA ARG A 42 -6.30 6.43 20.48
C ARG A 42 -5.26 5.65 21.27
N GLY A 43 -4.02 6.14 21.33
CA GLY A 43 -2.90 5.43 21.96
C GLY A 43 -2.58 4.09 21.30
N ARG A 44 -2.93 3.92 20.03
CA ARG A 44 -2.63 2.71 19.25
C ARG A 44 -1.35 2.94 18.45
N ASP A 45 -0.47 1.94 18.46
CA ASP A 45 0.70 1.94 17.58
C ASP A 45 0.27 1.81 16.12
N PHE A 46 0.64 2.77 15.27
CA PHE A 46 0.35 2.73 13.84
C PHE A 46 1.04 1.54 13.15
N ALA A 47 2.23 1.12 13.60
CA ALA A 47 2.93 -0.04 13.05
C ALA A 47 2.20 -1.36 13.30
N SER A 48 1.23 -1.40 14.23
CA SER A 48 0.36 -2.57 14.41
C SER A 48 -0.66 -2.78 13.28
N LEU A 49 -0.81 -1.81 12.37
CA LEU A 49 -1.73 -1.88 11.24
C LEU A 49 -1.01 -2.33 9.96
N GLN A 50 -1.49 -3.41 9.32
CA GLN A 50 -1.04 -3.77 7.98
C GLN A 50 -1.61 -2.76 6.96
N ILE A 51 -0.73 -2.00 6.32
CA ILE A 51 -1.09 -1.04 5.28
C ILE A 51 -0.88 -1.69 3.91
N THR A 52 -1.97 -1.96 3.21
CA THR A 52 -1.95 -2.55 1.86
C THR A 52 -2.26 -1.49 0.81
N THR A 53 -1.43 -1.41 -0.23
CA THR A 53 -1.72 -0.63 -1.44
C THR A 53 -1.60 -1.51 -2.69
N ALA A 54 -2.00 -1.00 -3.85
CA ALA A 54 -1.90 -1.71 -5.11
C ALA A 54 -1.27 -0.87 -6.22
N CYS A 55 -0.58 -1.51 -7.17
CA CYS A 55 -0.06 -0.89 -8.38
C CYS A 55 0.00 -1.91 -9.53
N HIS A 56 0.26 -1.42 -10.75
CA HIS A 56 0.49 -2.28 -11.91
C HIS A 56 1.96 -2.62 -12.07
N THR A 57 2.82 -1.61 -11.98
CA THR A 57 4.27 -1.76 -12.07
C THR A 57 4.92 -1.15 -10.84
N VAL A 58 6.10 -1.65 -10.50
CA VAL A 58 6.91 -1.13 -9.39
C VAL A 58 8.37 -1.54 -9.63
N ASP A 59 9.29 -0.66 -9.28
CA ASP A 59 10.72 -0.96 -9.18
C ASP A 59 11.18 -0.90 -7.72
N ARG A 60 12.47 -1.17 -7.47
CA ARG A 60 13.02 -1.15 -6.10
C ARG A 60 12.95 0.22 -5.43
N ASP A 61 13.12 1.30 -6.18
CA ASP A 61 13.09 2.64 -5.61
C ASP A 61 11.67 3.04 -5.23
N GLU A 62 10.66 2.66 -6.02
CA GLU A 62 9.27 2.85 -5.66
C GLU A 62 8.85 1.96 -4.47
N LEU A 63 9.35 0.72 -4.38
CA LEU A 63 9.14 -0.12 -3.19
C LEU A 63 9.65 0.57 -1.93
N ARG A 64 10.87 1.13 -1.96
CA ARG A 64 11.44 1.88 -0.83
C ARG A 64 10.60 3.11 -0.47
N ARG A 65 10.20 3.92 -1.46
CA ARG A 65 9.34 5.08 -1.20
C ARG A 65 7.99 4.70 -0.58
N ARG A 66 7.42 3.54 -0.97
CA ARG A 66 6.19 3.00 -0.36
C ARG A 66 6.42 2.57 1.08
N GLU A 67 7.52 1.87 1.34
CA GLU A 67 7.93 1.45 2.67
C GLU A 67 8.15 2.66 3.61
N ASP A 68 8.85 3.70 3.13
CA ASP A 68 9.08 4.95 3.88
C ASP A 68 7.78 5.65 4.28
N LEU A 69 6.75 5.56 3.44
CA LEU A 69 5.41 6.08 3.75
C LEU A 69 4.65 5.23 4.79
N GLY A 70 5.14 4.04 5.09
CA GLY A 70 4.54 3.07 6.02
C GLY A 70 3.62 2.04 5.35
N VAL A 71 3.77 1.81 4.04
CA VAL A 71 3.11 0.67 3.37
C VAL A 71 3.83 -0.62 3.75
N THR A 72 3.11 -1.56 4.33
CA THR A 72 3.68 -2.84 4.79
C THR A 72 3.38 -3.99 3.83
N ARG A 73 2.45 -3.80 2.88
CA ARG A 73 2.07 -4.80 1.88
C ARG A 73 1.71 -4.14 0.55
N LEU A 74 2.21 -4.71 -0.54
CA LEU A 74 1.90 -4.26 -1.90
C LEU A 74 1.28 -5.41 -2.70
N VAL A 75 0.14 -5.12 -3.34
CA VAL A 75 -0.48 -6.00 -4.35
C VAL A 75 -0.11 -5.48 -5.72
N VAL A 76 0.57 -6.29 -6.52
CA VAL A 76 1.01 -5.90 -7.86
C VAL A 76 0.25 -6.70 -8.91
N THR A 77 -0.34 -6.01 -9.88
CA THR A 77 -0.99 -6.61 -11.05
C THR A 77 -0.23 -6.22 -12.32
N PRO A 78 0.91 -6.86 -12.64
CA PRO A 78 1.83 -6.48 -13.71
C PRO A 78 1.38 -6.86 -15.13
N TRP A 79 0.06 -6.91 -15.36
CA TRP A 79 -0.55 -7.19 -16.66
C TRP A 79 -1.86 -6.43 -16.80
N GLU A 80 -2.25 -6.14 -18.04
CA GLU A 80 -3.58 -5.58 -18.36
C GLU A 80 -4.59 -6.69 -18.71
N ARG A 81 -4.13 -7.72 -19.42
CA ARG A 81 -4.96 -8.86 -19.84
C ARG A 81 -4.41 -10.15 -19.28
N GLY A 82 -5.30 -11.09 -18.97
CA GLY A 82 -4.92 -12.35 -18.32
C GLY A 82 -3.86 -13.16 -19.08
N ARG A 83 -3.88 -13.12 -20.42
CA ARG A 83 -2.87 -13.80 -21.26
C ARG A 83 -1.44 -13.28 -21.04
N ASP A 84 -1.29 -12.04 -20.56
CA ASP A 84 0.01 -11.39 -20.37
C ASP A 84 0.54 -11.60 -18.94
N ALA A 85 -0.22 -12.29 -18.06
CA ALA A 85 0.06 -12.40 -16.63
C ALA A 85 1.42 -13.04 -16.32
N VAL A 86 1.74 -14.16 -16.97
CA VAL A 86 3.01 -14.87 -16.73
C VAL A 86 4.20 -13.99 -17.11
N ALA A 87 4.17 -13.38 -18.29
CA ALA A 87 5.23 -12.48 -18.73
C ALA A 87 5.34 -11.23 -17.85
N GLY A 88 4.21 -10.71 -17.36
CA GLY A 88 4.17 -9.62 -16.39
C GLY A 88 4.84 -9.96 -15.06
N LEU A 89 4.53 -11.14 -14.52
CA LEU A 89 5.14 -11.64 -13.28
C LEU A 89 6.65 -11.84 -13.43
N GLN A 90 7.12 -12.34 -14.57
CA GLN A 90 8.56 -12.49 -14.85
C GLN A 90 9.27 -11.13 -14.86
N ARG A 91 8.74 -10.13 -15.58
CA ARG A 91 9.32 -8.77 -15.59
C ARG A 91 9.34 -8.13 -14.20
N LEU A 92 8.29 -8.35 -13.40
CA LEU A 92 8.24 -7.89 -12.03
C LEU A 92 9.36 -8.54 -11.20
N ALA A 93 9.50 -9.86 -11.29
CA ALA A 93 10.56 -10.60 -10.60
C ALA A 93 11.95 -10.04 -10.98
N ASP A 94 12.18 -9.77 -12.26
CA ASP A 94 13.44 -9.20 -12.72
C ASP A 94 13.72 -7.80 -12.14
N ALA A 95 12.68 -6.97 -12.05
CA ALA A 95 12.80 -5.61 -11.54
C ALA A 95 13.04 -5.53 -10.03
N VAL A 96 12.54 -6.50 -9.24
CA VAL A 96 12.53 -6.37 -7.76
C VAL A 96 13.20 -7.49 -6.99
N LEU A 97 13.32 -8.72 -7.53
CA LEU A 97 13.82 -9.89 -6.79
C LEU A 97 15.30 -10.18 -7.01
N HIS A 98 15.91 -9.73 -8.11
CA HIS A 98 17.35 -9.96 -8.31
C HIS A 98 18.17 -9.14 -7.31
N ARG A 99 18.99 -9.84 -6.52
CA ARG A 99 20.02 -9.24 -5.67
C ARG A 99 21.35 -9.25 -6.43
N ASP A 100 22.03 -8.11 -6.44
CA ASP A 100 23.49 -8.13 -6.56
C ASP A 100 24.10 -8.67 -5.25
#